data_AF-A0A158DVV0-F1
#
_entry.id   AF-A0A158DVV0-F1
#
_cell.length_a   1.000
_cell.length_b   1.000
_cell.length_c   1.000
_cell.angle_alpha   90.00
_cell.angle_beta   90.00
_cell.angle_gamma   90.00
#
_symmetry.space_group_name_H-M   'P 1'
#
loop_
_entity.id
_entity.type
_entity.pdbx_description
1 polymer ?
#
loop_
_entity_poly.entity_id
_entity_poly.type
_entity_poly.pdbx_seq_one_letter_code
_entity_poly.pdbx_strand_id
1 'polypeptide(L)'
;MAKVICSLPNASELISGVKFVTHKLGMISEEIEDDVAAMFTSIKGYVLHGKNAAKEIAALKEPVTQSAEADASATDAATPAAQSTGEAEAAPVQQ
;
A
#
# COMPACT_ATOMS: atom_id res chain seq x y z
N MET A 1 16.45 -12.26 6.17
CA MET A 1 15.44 -11.89 5.17
C MET A 1 14.19 -12.69 5.44
N ALA A 2 13.12 -12.00 5.80
CA ALA A 2 11.84 -12.60 6.14
C ALA A 2 10.94 -12.63 4.89
N LYS A 3 10.01 -13.59 4.83
CA LYS A 3 8.91 -13.59 3.87
C LYS A 3 7.61 -13.71 4.64
N VAL A 4 6.53 -13.19 4.10
CA VAL A 4 5.20 -13.31 4.70
C VAL A 4 4.25 -13.97 3.72
N ILE A 5 3.39 -14.86 4.24
CA ILE A 5 2.30 -15.48 3.49
C ILE A 5 1.01 -14.77 3.87
N CYS A 6 0.32 -14.20 2.88
CA CYS A 6 -1.04 -13.72 3.00
C CYS A 6 -2.02 -14.84 2.62
N SER A 7 -2.89 -15.23 3.56
CA SER A 7 -3.94 -16.22 3.35
C SER A 7 -5.31 -15.60 3.02
N LEU A 8 -5.35 -14.30 2.70
CA LEU A 8 -6.61 -13.61 2.38
C LEU A 8 -7.03 -13.89 0.93
N PRO A 9 -8.31 -14.25 0.67
CA PRO A 9 -8.78 -14.66 -0.65
C PRO A 9 -8.83 -13.54 -1.71
N ASN A 10 -8.67 -12.28 -1.29
CA ASN A 10 -8.65 -11.10 -2.18
C ASN A 10 -7.36 -10.28 -2.01
N ALA A 11 -6.25 -10.94 -1.65
CA ALA A 11 -4.96 -10.27 -1.56
C ALA A 11 -4.49 -9.82 -2.96
N SER A 12 -3.95 -8.61 -3.04
CA SER A 12 -3.39 -8.06 -4.29
C SER A 12 -1.95 -8.53 -4.50
N GLU A 13 -1.48 -8.52 -5.75
CA GLU A 13 -0.09 -8.83 -6.11
C GLU A 13 0.91 -7.75 -5.66
N LEU A 14 0.42 -6.57 -5.28
CA LEU A 14 1.22 -5.48 -4.72
C LEU A 14 0.51 -4.90 -3.50
N ILE A 15 1.08 -5.09 -2.31
CA ILE A 15 0.50 -4.62 -1.04
C ILE A 15 1.56 -3.82 -0.30
N SER A 16 1.27 -2.54 -0.02
CA SER A 16 2.19 -1.62 0.64
C SER A 16 3.58 -1.55 -0.01
N GLY A 17 3.64 -1.64 -1.35
CA GLY A 17 4.89 -1.62 -2.11
C GLY A 17 5.67 -2.94 -2.12
N VAL A 18 5.17 -3.98 -1.45
CA VAL A 18 5.74 -5.33 -1.47
C VAL A 18 5.00 -6.17 -2.49
N LYS A 19 5.75 -6.83 -3.38
CA LYS A 19 5.17 -7.73 -4.36
C LYS A 19 4.89 -9.10 -3.74
N PHE A 20 3.73 -9.64 -4.06
CA PHE A 20 3.29 -10.95 -3.63
C PHE A 20 3.07 -11.85 -4.85
N VAL A 21 3.52 -13.09 -4.73
CA VAL A 21 3.40 -14.13 -5.75
C VAL A 21 2.51 -15.26 -5.24
N THR A 22 1.71 -15.82 -6.15
CA THR A 22 0.80 -16.91 -5.82
C THR A 22 1.56 -18.17 -5.38
N HIS A 23 1.16 -18.74 -4.26
CA HIS A 23 1.76 -19.92 -3.63
C HIS A 23 0.67 -20.92 -3.21
N LYS A 24 1.05 -22.18 -2.92
CA LYS A 24 0.09 -23.25 -2.58
C LYS A 24 -0.75 -22.98 -1.32
N LEU A 25 -0.30 -22.07 -0.47
CA LEU A 25 -0.93 -21.73 0.82
C LEU A 25 -1.60 -20.34 0.82
N GLY A 26 -1.57 -19.61 -0.31
CA GLY A 26 -1.99 -18.21 -0.39
C GLY A 26 -1.03 -17.41 -1.26
N MET A 27 -0.81 -16.13 -0.97
CA MET A 27 0.19 -15.32 -1.65
C MET A 27 1.43 -15.13 -0.76
N ILE A 28 2.63 -15.34 -1.29
CA ILE A 28 3.89 -15.15 -0.57
C ILE A 28 4.60 -13.88 -1.05
N SER A 29 5.12 -13.07 -0.13
CA SER A 29 5.90 -11.88 -0.47
C SER A 29 7.28 -12.23 -1.03
N GLU A 30 7.88 -11.26 -1.71
CA GLU A 30 9.32 -11.22 -1.92
C GLU A 30 10.08 -11.05 -0.59
N GLU A 31 11.41 -11.14 -0.64
CA GLU A 31 12.27 -10.97 0.54
C GLU A 31 12.13 -9.55 1.09
N ILE A 32 11.61 -9.45 2.31
CA ILE A 32 11.40 -8.19 3.01
C ILE A 32 12.20 -8.13 4.30
N GLU A 33 12.34 -6.91 4.81
CA GLU A 33 12.94 -6.63 6.12
C GLU A 33 12.01 -7.06 7.25
N ASP A 34 12.61 -7.38 8.40
CA ASP A 34 11.89 -7.92 9.55
C ASP A 34 10.87 -6.92 10.14
N ASP A 35 11.14 -5.61 10.05
CA ASP A 35 10.20 -4.54 10.45
C ASP A 35 8.91 -4.56 9.61
N VAL A 36 9.07 -4.69 8.30
CA VAL A 36 7.94 -4.80 7.36
C VAL A 36 7.18 -6.10 7.60
N ALA A 37 7.88 -7.20 7.84
CA ALA A 37 7.26 -8.49 8.18
C ALA A 37 6.46 -8.42 9.50
N ALA A 38 6.97 -7.67 10.50
CA ALA A 38 6.27 -7.45 11.76
C ALA A 38 4.96 -6.67 11.54
N MET A 39 4.96 -5.63 10.69
CA MET A 39 3.74 -4.91 10.33
C MET A 39 2.71 -5.83 9.68
N PHE A 40 3.12 -6.65 8.71
CA PHE A 40 2.20 -7.58 8.05
C PHE A 40 1.66 -8.62 9.03
N THR A 41 2.51 -9.25 9.84
CA THR A 41 2.07 -10.28 10.80
C THR A 41 1.21 -9.76 11.95
N SER A 42 1.19 -8.44 12.18
CA SER A 42 0.21 -7.79 13.06
C SER A 42 -1.23 -7.87 12.50
N ILE A 43 -1.38 -8.06 11.19
CA ILE A 43 -2.68 -8.17 10.51
C ILE A 43 -3.13 -9.64 10.48
N LYS A 44 -4.38 -9.88 10.89
CA LYS A 44 -4.98 -11.21 10.86
C LYS A 44 -5.05 -11.74 9.42
N GLY A 45 -4.39 -12.87 9.18
CA GLY A 45 -4.31 -13.52 7.86
C GLY A 45 -2.94 -13.42 7.19
N TYR A 46 -1.95 -12.79 7.84
CA TYR A 46 -0.56 -12.81 7.42
C TYR A 46 0.28 -13.65 8.38
N VAL A 47 1.09 -14.54 7.83
CA VAL A 47 1.91 -15.49 8.59
C VAL A 47 3.36 -15.37 8.15
N LEU A 48 4.28 -15.28 9.11
CA LEU A 48 5.71 -15.28 8.84
C LEU A 48 6.13 -16.62 8.23
N HIS A 49 6.79 -16.55 7.08
CA HIS A 49 7.36 -17.68 6.36
C HIS A 49 8.87 -17.50 6.25
N GLY A 50 9.61 -18.14 7.16
CA GLY A 50 11.06 -18.04 7.21
C GLY A 50 11.64 -18.52 8.53
N LYS A 51 12.97 -18.70 8.56
CA LYS A 51 13.70 -19.32 9.68
C LYS A 51 13.85 -18.45 10.94
N ASN A 52 13.25 -17.26 11.01
CA ASN A 52 13.49 -16.30 12.11
C ASN A 52 12.24 -15.85 12.88
N ALA A 53 11.21 -16.70 12.96
CA ALA A 53 9.96 -16.39 13.67
C ALA A 53 10.06 -16.39 15.22
N ALA A 54 11.26 -16.29 15.81
CA ALA A 54 11.48 -16.67 17.20
C ALA A 54 11.91 -15.55 18.18
N LYS A 55 11.99 -14.26 17.78
CA LYS A 55 12.60 -13.27 18.70
C LYS A 55 11.86 -11.97 19.04
N GLU A 56 10.74 -11.60 18.42
CA GLU A 56 10.21 -10.22 18.64
C GLU A 56 8.74 -10.06 19.06
N ILE A 57 8.04 -11.12 19.45
CA ILE A 57 6.69 -10.98 20.06
C ILE A 57 6.70 -10.59 21.55
N ALA A 58 7.86 -10.19 22.11
CA ALA A 58 7.98 -9.86 23.54
C ALA A 58 8.13 -8.36 23.87
N ALA A 59 8.29 -7.46 22.88
CA ALA A 59 8.69 -6.08 23.16
C ALA A 59 7.69 -4.96 22.80
N LEU A 60 6.65 -5.20 21.98
CA LEU A 60 5.72 -4.14 21.59
C LEU A 60 4.37 -4.22 22.31
N LYS A 61 4.43 -3.98 23.62
CA LYS A 61 3.27 -3.83 24.50
C LYS A 61 3.13 -2.38 24.93
N GLU A 62 3.04 -1.44 23.99
CA GLU A 62 2.66 -0.05 24.29
C GLU A 62 1.61 0.43 23.27
N PRO A 63 0.35 0.67 23.71
CA PRO A 63 -0.69 1.20 22.86
C PRO A 63 -0.41 2.69 22.60
N VAL A 64 0.05 3.01 21.39
CA VAL A 64 0.10 4.40 20.94
C VAL A 64 -1.35 4.87 20.77
N THR A 65 -1.82 5.56 21.80
CA THR A 65 -3.06 6.32 21.84
C THR A 65 -2.83 7.51 20.91
N GLN A 66 -2.97 7.31 19.59
CA GLN A 66 -2.90 8.41 18.65
C GLN A 66 -4.25 9.12 18.68
N SER A 67 -4.30 10.15 19.54
CA SER A 67 -5.34 11.15 19.61
C SER A 67 -5.75 11.60 18.22
N ALA A 68 -7.05 11.48 17.96
CA ALA A 68 -7.72 12.19 16.89
C ALA A 68 -7.63 13.70 17.16
N GLU A 69 -6.73 14.38 16.47
CA GLU A 69 -6.84 15.82 16.26
C GLU A 69 -7.42 16.03 14.86
N ALA A 70 -8.74 16.17 14.84
CA ALA A 70 -9.49 16.68 13.71
C ALA A 70 -9.20 18.18 13.60
N ASP A 71 -8.26 18.57 12.74
CA ASP A 71 -8.17 19.96 12.29
C ASP A 71 -9.08 20.15 11.07
N ALA A 72 -10.31 20.57 11.38
CA ALA A 72 -11.27 21.05 10.40
C ALA A 72 -10.90 22.48 9.99
N SER A 73 -10.05 22.61 8.96
CA SER A 73 -9.90 23.88 8.24
C SER A 73 -10.69 23.81 6.92
N ALA A 74 -11.96 24.22 7.03
CA ALA A 74 -12.85 24.49 5.90
C ALA A 74 -13.11 26.00 5.83
N THR A 75 -12.53 26.69 4.86
CA THR A 75 -12.99 27.94 4.20
C THR A 75 -11.87 28.39 3.24
N ASP A 76 -12.06 29.01 2.09
CA ASP A 76 -13.23 29.53 1.39
C ASP A 76 -12.84 29.73 -0.09
N ALA A 77 -13.84 29.89 -0.95
CA ALA A 77 -13.80 29.93 -2.40
C ALA A 77 -13.06 31.14 -3.03
N ALA A 78 -12.66 30.98 -4.31
CA ALA A 78 -12.92 31.90 -5.43
C ALA A 78 -12.15 31.39 -6.68
N THR A 79 -12.78 30.75 -7.67
CA THR A 79 -13.51 31.35 -8.83
C THR A 79 -12.60 31.56 -10.07
N PRO A 80 -13.11 31.34 -11.30
CA PRO A 80 -12.36 30.79 -12.44
C PRO A 80 -11.96 31.83 -13.51
N ALA A 81 -11.01 31.47 -14.37
CA ALA A 81 -10.82 32.02 -15.72
C ALA A 81 -10.01 30.99 -16.54
N ALA A 82 -10.56 30.30 -17.54
CA ALA A 82 -10.91 30.81 -18.87
C ALA A 82 -9.71 31.40 -19.61
N GLN A 83 -9.09 30.60 -20.50
CA GLN A 83 -8.32 30.92 -21.72
C GLN A 83 -7.41 29.71 -22.02
N SER A 84 -7.25 29.19 -23.22
CA SER A 84 -7.60 29.71 -24.53
C SER A 84 -7.71 28.55 -25.52
N THR A 85 -8.74 28.67 -26.35
CA THR A 85 -8.88 28.12 -27.68
C THR A 85 -7.62 28.29 -28.55
N GLY A 86 -7.39 27.28 -29.38
CA GLY A 86 -6.63 27.28 -30.63
C GLY A 86 -6.77 25.86 -31.18
N GLU A 87 -7.83 25.47 -31.88
CA GLU A 87 -8.38 25.97 -33.15
C GLU A 87 -7.35 26.09 -34.28
N ALA A 88 -7.59 25.25 -35.29
CA ALA A 88 -7.15 25.32 -36.68
C ALA A 88 -5.64 25.06 -36.93
N GLU A 89 -5.22 24.40 -38.02
CA GLU A 89 -5.84 24.30 -39.33
C GLU A 89 -5.08 23.29 -40.19
N ALA A 90 -5.79 22.69 -41.17
CA ALA A 90 -5.30 22.27 -42.49
C ALA A 90 -4.26 21.12 -42.58
N ALA A 91 -4.37 20.13 -43.46
CA ALA A 91 -5.30 19.87 -44.55
C ALA A 91 -5.09 18.41 -45.05
N PRO A 92 -6.09 17.86 -45.75
CA PRO A 92 -6.03 16.56 -46.43
C PRO A 92 -5.44 16.70 -47.84
N VAL A 93 -4.70 15.71 -48.36
CA VAL A 93 -4.71 15.33 -49.79
C VAL A 93 -3.83 14.10 -50.09
N GLN A 94 -4.49 13.08 -50.69
CA GLN A 94 -4.11 12.19 -51.82
C GLN A 94 -2.67 11.66 -51.93
N GLN A 95 -2.42 10.41 -52.32
CA GLN A 95 -3.07 9.63 -53.38
C GLN A 95 -2.73 8.14 -53.19
#